data_AF-A0A1G9RYZ3-F1
#
_entry.id   AF-A0A1G9RYZ3-F1
#
_cell.length_a   1.000
_cell.length_b   1.000
_cell.length_c   1.000
_cell.angle_alpha   90.00
_cell.angle_beta   90.00
_cell.angle_gamma   90.00
#
_symmetry.space_group_name_H-M   'P 1'
#
loop_
_entity.id
_entity.type
_entity.pdbx_description
1 polymer ?
#
loop_
_entity_poly.entity_id
_entity_poly.type
_entity_poly.pdbx_seq_one_letter_code
_entity_poly.pdbx_strand_id
1 'polypeptide(L)'
;MTEVFAASKKTAAAIRGRNESRVSQIRPVPLQVLDIIIHFLHTVKNGYLILTIQDGHVVKIEKTEKFIISAKTREAGCISYDKPQKKHPLQGKITAELQAIQYGQLVIRLDNGQVEQIEKTEKRRVHELEGIHGDGI
;
A
#
# COMPACT_ATOMS: atom_id res chain seq x y z
N MET A 1 -12.82 34.00 -66.28
CA MET A 1 -13.71 35.05 -65.73
C MET A 1 -14.62 34.37 -64.72
N THR A 2 -14.61 34.60 -63.41
CA THR A 2 -13.94 35.57 -62.54
C THR A 2 -14.10 35.03 -61.11
N GLU A 3 -13.07 35.13 -60.27
CA GLU A 3 -13.15 34.91 -58.81
C GLU A 3 -13.99 35.99 -58.13
N VAL A 4 -14.64 35.69 -56.99
CA VAL A 4 -14.59 36.57 -55.80
C VAL A 4 -14.67 35.74 -54.51
N PHE A 5 -13.73 36.04 -53.61
CA PHE A 5 -13.53 35.56 -52.24
C PHE A 5 -14.62 35.98 -51.24
N ALA A 6 -14.81 35.18 -50.18
CA ALA A 6 -15.08 35.71 -48.84
C ALA A 6 -14.58 34.75 -47.75
N ALA A 7 -13.65 35.24 -46.92
CA ALA A 7 -13.07 34.58 -45.76
C ALA A 7 -13.79 35.00 -44.47
N SER A 8 -13.95 34.12 -43.48
CA SER A 8 -13.72 34.50 -42.07
C SER A 8 -13.63 33.31 -41.08
N LYS A 9 -12.44 33.18 -40.51
CA LYS A 9 -12.01 32.73 -39.16
C LYS A 9 -13.05 32.11 -38.19
N LYS A 10 -12.70 30.94 -37.62
CA LYS A 10 -12.32 30.82 -36.20
C LYS A 10 -11.73 29.45 -35.86
N THR A 11 -10.44 29.50 -35.52
CA THR A 11 -9.66 28.48 -34.82
C THR A 11 -10.24 28.29 -33.42
N ALA A 12 -10.60 27.07 -33.05
CA ALA A 12 -10.82 26.68 -31.66
C ALA A 12 -9.97 25.44 -31.39
N ALA A 13 -8.90 25.67 -30.62
CA ALA A 13 -7.92 24.69 -30.22
C ALA A 13 -8.59 23.53 -29.48
N ALA A 14 -8.41 22.32 -30.01
CA ALA A 14 -8.69 21.08 -29.30
C ALA A 14 -7.64 20.88 -28.21
N ILE A 15 -7.81 21.50 -27.04
CA ILE A 15 -7.08 21.10 -25.83
C ILE A 15 -7.82 19.90 -25.25
N ARG A 16 -7.51 18.73 -25.83
CA ARG A 16 -7.88 17.43 -25.28
C ARG A 16 -7.05 17.25 -24.01
N GLY A 17 -7.60 17.75 -22.89
CA GLY A 17 -7.09 17.49 -21.56
C GLY A 17 -6.94 15.98 -21.39
N ARG A 18 -5.70 15.52 -21.51
CA ARG A 18 -5.30 14.12 -21.36
C ARG A 18 -5.45 13.83 -19.87
N ASN A 19 -6.64 13.41 -19.47
CA ASN A 19 -6.89 12.89 -18.14
C ASN A 19 -6.15 11.54 -18.08
N GLU A 20 -4.86 11.59 -17.78
CA GLU A 20 -4.09 10.42 -17.40
C GLU A 20 -4.63 9.96 -16.05
N SER A 21 -5.76 9.25 -16.10
CA SER A 21 -6.11 8.26 -15.11
C SER A 21 -4.88 7.36 -15.02
N ARG A 22 -3.98 7.64 -14.08
CA ARG A 22 -2.89 6.73 -13.73
C ARG A 22 -3.58 5.46 -13.28
N VAL A 23 -3.80 4.55 -14.23
CA VAL A 23 -4.12 3.16 -13.94
C VAL A 23 -2.93 2.70 -13.13
N SER A 24 -3.09 2.68 -11.81
CA SER A 24 -2.13 2.10 -10.89
C SER A 24 -1.95 0.67 -11.36
N GLN A 25 -0.88 0.44 -12.11
CA GLN A 25 -0.52 -0.88 -12.60
C GLN A 25 -0.54 -1.79 -11.37
N ILE A 26 -1.40 -2.82 -11.40
CA ILE A 26 -1.49 -3.78 -10.31
C ILE A 26 -0.16 -4.53 -10.32
N ARG A 27 0.78 -4.09 -9.47
CA ARG A 27 2.10 -4.70 -9.38
C ARG A 27 1.99 -5.94 -8.51
N PRO A 28 2.48 -7.11 -8.97
CA PRO A 28 2.46 -8.31 -8.15
C PRO A 28 3.39 -8.12 -6.93
N VAL A 29 2.88 -8.46 -5.74
CA VAL A 29 3.70 -8.48 -4.51
C VAL A 29 4.66 -9.69 -4.60
N PRO A 30 5.96 -9.53 -4.30
CA PRO A 30 6.91 -10.64 -4.34
C PRO A 30 6.47 -11.82 -3.45
N LEU A 31 6.64 -13.06 -3.95
CA LEU A 31 6.21 -14.28 -3.26
C LEU A 31 6.83 -14.40 -1.86
N GLN A 32 8.08 -13.98 -1.69
CA GLN A 32 8.76 -13.97 -0.39
C GLN A 32 8.03 -13.11 0.65
N VAL A 33 7.54 -11.93 0.24
CA VAL A 33 6.79 -11.02 1.12
C VAL A 33 5.47 -11.67 1.53
N LEU A 34 4.76 -12.29 0.58
CA LEU A 34 3.52 -13.01 0.85
C LEU A 34 3.76 -14.18 1.81
N ASP A 35 4.80 -14.97 1.62
CA ASP A 35 5.16 -16.08 2.51
C ASP A 35 5.41 -15.60 3.95
N ILE A 36 6.10 -14.48 4.12
CA ILE A 36 6.34 -13.88 5.45
C ILE A 36 5.03 -13.43 6.09
N ILE A 37 4.16 -12.76 5.33
CA ILE A 37 2.84 -12.33 5.82
C ILE A 37 2.00 -13.53 6.25
N ILE A 38 1.89 -14.56 5.40
CA ILE A 38 1.11 -15.76 5.70
C ILE A 38 1.68 -16.46 6.94
N HIS A 39 2.99 -16.64 7.00
CA HIS A 39 3.63 -17.25 8.16
C HIS A 39 3.35 -16.45 9.43
N PHE A 40 3.46 -15.13 9.40
CA PHE A 40 3.12 -14.25 10.53
C PHE A 40 1.67 -14.42 10.98
N LEU A 41 0.71 -14.41 10.05
CA LEU A 41 -0.72 -14.54 10.35
C LEU A 41 -1.10 -15.89 10.99
N HIS A 42 -0.34 -16.95 10.73
CA HIS A 42 -0.62 -18.28 11.26
C HIS A 42 0.13 -18.62 12.55
N THR A 43 1.27 -17.99 12.79
CA THR A 43 2.18 -18.38 13.89
C THR A 43 2.14 -17.41 15.07
N VAL A 44 1.85 -16.14 14.82
CA VAL A 44 1.91 -15.11 15.87
C VAL A 44 0.58 -15.03 16.59
N LYS A 45 0.62 -15.16 17.92
CA LYS A 45 -0.56 -14.93 18.77
C LYS A 45 -0.77 -13.44 19.04
N ASN A 46 0.24 -12.77 19.56
CA ASN A 46 0.15 -11.33 19.81
C ASN A 46 1.37 -10.65 19.20
N GLY A 47 1.18 -9.54 18.51
CA GLY A 47 2.29 -8.88 17.84
C GLY A 47 1.85 -7.96 16.73
N TYR A 48 2.83 -7.45 15.98
CA TYR A 48 2.59 -6.65 14.80
C TYR A 48 3.61 -6.90 13.70
N LEU A 49 3.17 -6.75 12.46
CA LEU A 49 3.98 -6.79 11.26
C LEU A 49 3.87 -5.44 10.55
N ILE A 50 5.00 -4.76 10.40
CA ILE A 50 5.09 -3.47 9.72
C ILE A 50 5.79 -3.68 8.39
N LEU A 51 5.07 -3.44 7.29
CA LEU A 51 5.64 -3.42 5.95
C LEU A 51 5.86 -1.97 5.56
N THR A 52 7.08 -1.60 5.18
CA THR A 52 7.38 -0.28 4.61
C THR A 52 7.43 -0.39 3.11
N ILE A 53 6.70 0.49 2.43
CA ILE A 53 6.51 0.49 0.99
C ILE A 53 7.11 1.75 0.39
N GLN A 54 7.91 1.59 -0.66
CA GLN A 54 8.46 2.68 -1.48
C GLN A 54 8.29 2.34 -2.95
N ASP A 55 7.80 3.31 -3.74
CA ASP A 55 7.51 3.16 -5.17
C ASP A 55 6.65 1.92 -5.50
N GLY A 56 5.72 1.58 -4.60
CA GLY A 56 4.85 0.40 -4.71
C GLY A 56 5.51 -0.94 -4.38
N HIS A 57 6.74 -0.94 -3.85
CA HIS A 57 7.48 -2.14 -3.47
C HIS A 57 7.70 -2.18 -1.96
N VAL A 58 7.56 -3.37 -1.35
CA VAL A 58 7.94 -3.58 0.04
C VAL A 58 9.47 -3.56 0.13
N VAL A 59 10.01 -2.55 0.80
CA VAL A 59 11.46 -2.37 0.98
C VAL A 59 11.95 -2.83 2.35
N LYS A 60 11.05 -2.94 3.33
CA LYS A 60 11.37 -3.35 4.70
C LYS A 60 10.19 -4.06 5.34
N ILE A 61 10.49 -5.09 6.13
CA ILE A 61 9.52 -5.81 6.96
C ILE A 61 10.07 -5.83 8.39
N GLU A 62 9.28 -5.37 9.35
CA GLU A 62 9.56 -5.51 10.78
C GLU A 62 8.51 -6.40 11.41
N LYS A 63 8.96 -7.39 12.17
CA LYS A 63 8.11 -8.36 12.86
C LYS A 63 8.37 -8.26 14.35
N THR A 64 7.32 -8.00 15.12
CA THR A 64 7.37 -8.00 16.58
C THR A 64 6.37 -9.00 17.12
N GLU A 65 6.84 -9.88 18.00
CA GLU A 65 5.99 -10.84 18.72
C GLU A 65 5.97 -10.48 20.21
N LYS A 66 4.80 -10.61 20.83
CA LYS A 66 4.58 -10.37 22.26
C LYS A 66 4.10 -11.66 22.93
N PHE A 67 4.90 -12.15 23.87
CA PHE A 67 4.54 -13.27 24.72
C PHE A 67 4.00 -12.75 26.05
N ILE A 68 2.75 -13.09 26.36
CA ILE A 68 2.10 -12.69 27.62
C ILE A 68 2.24 -13.87 28.58
N ILE A 69 3.07 -13.70 29.62
CA ILE A 69 3.29 -14.70 30.66
C ILE A 69 2.38 -14.36 31.83
N SER A 70 1.38 -15.20 32.08
CA SER A 70 0.45 -15.06 33.21
C SER A 70 0.57 -16.28 34.12
N ALA A 71 0.72 -16.06 35.43
CA ALA A 71 0.76 -17.15 36.42
C ALA A 71 -0.55 -17.96 36.50
N LYS A 72 -1.66 -17.41 35.99
CA LYS A 72 -2.98 -18.06 36.01
C LYS A 72 -3.30 -18.84 34.72
N THR A 73 -2.56 -18.61 33.65
CA THR A 73 -2.90 -19.14 32.33
C THR A 73 -1.88 -20.19 31.92
N ARG A 74 -2.16 -21.47 32.18
CA ARG A 74 -1.38 -22.62 31.70
C ARG A 74 -1.63 -22.91 30.20
N GLU A 75 -1.92 -21.88 29.41
CA GLU A 75 -2.02 -22.03 27.97
C GLU A 75 -0.60 -22.03 27.41
N ALA A 76 0.05 -23.19 27.52
CA ALA A 76 1.26 -23.51 26.79
C ALA A 76 0.91 -23.53 25.29
N GLY A 77 0.81 -22.36 24.68
CA GLY A 77 0.85 -22.21 23.24
C GLY A 77 2.24 -22.60 22.78
N CYS A 78 2.44 -23.87 22.47
CA CYS A 78 3.64 -24.35 21.79
C CYS A 78 3.86 -23.47 20.56
N ILE A 79 5.06 -22.92 20.41
CA ILE A 79 5.46 -22.20 19.21
C ILE A 79 5.51 -23.24 18.09
N SER A 80 4.46 -23.33 17.27
CA SER A 80 4.44 -24.23 16.13
C SER A 80 5.17 -23.56 14.96
N TYR A 81 6.32 -24.13 14.60
CA TYR A 81 7.14 -23.69 13.46
C TYR A 81 6.68 -24.29 12.13
N ASP A 82 5.45 -24.78 12.04
CA ASP A 82 4.95 -25.34 10.79
C ASP A 82 4.73 -24.25 9.75
N LYS A 83 5.24 -24.48 8.53
CA LYS A 83 4.92 -23.61 7.40
C LYS A 83 3.42 -23.80 7.11
N PRO A 84 2.59 -22.76 7.29
CA PRO A 84 1.17 -22.87 6.99
C PRO A 84 0.99 -23.18 5.50
N GLN A 85 0.43 -24.35 5.18
CA GLN A 85 0.16 -24.75 3.80
C GLN A 85 -1.13 -24.14 3.25
N LYS A 86 -1.98 -23.57 4.11
CA LYS A 86 -3.26 -22.98 3.72
C LYS A 86 -3.12 -21.47 3.54
N LYS A 87 -3.83 -20.93 2.56
CA LYS A 87 -4.00 -19.48 2.38
C LYS A 87 -4.81 -18.92 3.55
N HIS A 88 -4.30 -17.86 4.17
CA HIS A 88 -5.03 -17.15 5.21
C HIS A 88 -6.21 -16.39 4.57
N PRO A 89 -7.42 -16.36 5.17
CA PRO A 89 -8.58 -15.64 4.60
C PRO A 89 -8.31 -14.16 4.31
N LEU A 90 -7.46 -13.52 5.12
CA LEU A 90 -7.08 -12.11 4.96
C LEU A 90 -5.97 -11.86 3.94
N GLN A 91 -5.38 -12.90 3.36
CA GLN A 91 -4.28 -12.75 2.39
C GLN A 91 -4.68 -11.86 1.21
N GLY A 92 -5.89 -12.06 0.66
CA GLY A 92 -6.38 -11.26 -0.48
C GLY A 92 -6.54 -9.79 -0.11
N LYS A 93 -7.10 -9.51 1.06
CA LYS A 93 -7.28 -8.14 1.58
C LYS A 93 -5.94 -7.44 1.79
N ILE A 94 -4.98 -8.10 2.47
CA ILE A 94 -3.65 -7.53 2.72
C ILE A 94 -2.90 -7.27 1.42
N THR A 95 -3.01 -8.18 0.45
CA THR A 95 -2.39 -8.00 -0.87
C THR A 95 -2.96 -6.78 -1.59
N ALA A 96 -4.28 -6.59 -1.55
CA ALA A 96 -4.94 -5.43 -2.16
C ALA A 96 -4.51 -4.11 -1.47
N GLU A 97 -4.41 -4.09 -0.15
CA GLU A 97 -3.95 -2.90 0.60
C GLU A 97 -2.48 -2.57 0.28
N LEU A 98 -1.60 -3.57 0.20
CA LEU A 98 -0.20 -3.37 -0.18
C LEU A 98 -0.06 -2.77 -1.58
N GLN A 99 -0.85 -3.26 -2.54
CA GLN A 99 -0.84 -2.77 -3.92
C GLN A 99 -1.36 -1.34 -4.05
N ALA A 100 -2.21 -0.89 -3.12
CA ALA A 100 -2.75 0.47 -3.10
C ALA A 100 -1.72 1.52 -2.61
N ILE A 101 -0.70 1.12 -1.85
CA ILE A 101 0.27 2.05 -1.26
C ILE A 101 1.43 2.29 -2.24
N GLN A 102 1.63 3.54 -2.68
CA GLN A 102 2.83 3.90 -3.45
C GLN A 102 4.01 4.21 -2.54
N TYR A 103 3.79 4.93 -1.44
CA TYR A 103 4.84 5.29 -0.49
C TYR A 103 4.23 5.39 0.90
N GLY A 104 4.72 4.63 1.86
CA GLY A 104 4.05 4.51 3.16
C GLY A 104 4.35 3.25 3.94
N GLN A 105 3.42 2.88 4.81
CA GLN A 105 3.49 1.70 5.65
C GLN A 105 2.14 0.99 5.72
N LEU A 106 2.18 -0.33 5.85
CA LEU A 106 1.06 -1.17 6.25
C LEU A 106 1.40 -1.86 7.57
N VAL A 107 0.58 -1.65 8.59
CA VAL A 107 0.75 -2.25 9.92
C VAL A 107 -0.37 -3.24 10.16
N ILE A 108 -0.03 -4.49 10.45
CA ILE A 108 -0.97 -5.56 10.78
C ILE A 108 -0.77 -5.92 12.25
N ARG A 109 -1.79 -5.76 13.08
CA ARG A 109 -1.76 -6.10 14.51
C ARG A 109 -2.53 -7.39 14.76
N LEU A 110 -1.93 -8.29 15.52
CA LEU A 110 -2.60 -9.48 16.02
C LEU A 110 -2.76 -9.39 17.53
N ASP A 111 -3.95 -9.77 17.97
CA ASP A 111 -4.28 -10.04 19.36
C ASP A 111 -4.95 -11.41 19.43
N ASN A 112 -4.44 -12.24 20.34
CA ASN A 112 -4.90 -13.61 20.57
C ASN A 112 -5.05 -14.48 19.30
N GLY A 113 -4.13 -14.33 18.34
CA GLY A 113 -4.06 -15.08 17.08
C GLY A 113 -5.04 -14.60 16.01
N GLN A 114 -5.76 -13.50 16.27
CA GLN A 114 -6.67 -12.86 15.33
C GLN A 114 -6.11 -11.52 14.89
N VAL A 115 -6.38 -11.15 13.63
CA VAL A 115 -6.02 -9.80 13.15
C VAL A 115 -6.99 -8.81 13.77
N GLU A 116 -6.50 -8.04 14.74
CA GLU A 116 -7.23 -6.99 15.43
C GLU A 116 -7.37 -5.76 14.54
N GLN A 117 -6.27 -5.36 13.88
CA GLN A 117 -6.21 -4.10 13.14
C GLN A 117 -5.29 -4.22 11.92
N ILE A 118 -5.70 -3.56 10.83
CA ILE A 118 -4.85 -3.28 9.66
C ILE A 118 -4.86 -1.76 9.48
N GLU A 119 -3.71 -1.12 9.62
CA GLU A 119 -3.53 0.31 9.45
C GLU A 119 -2.68 0.61 8.23
N LYS A 120 -3.18 1.52 7.38
CA LYS A 120 -2.48 2.00 6.20
C LYS A 120 -2.08 3.45 6.41
N THR A 121 -0.79 3.74 6.26
CA THR A 121 -0.26 5.10 6.33
C THR A 121 0.39 5.45 5.00
N GLU A 122 -0.19 6.39 4.25
CA GLU A 122 0.39 6.88 2.99
C GLU A 122 1.13 8.19 3.25
N LYS A 123 2.39 8.27 2.82
CA LYS A 123 3.18 9.50 2.84
C LYS A 123 3.14 10.10 1.43
N ARG A 124 2.66 11.33 1.31
CA ARG A 124 2.74 12.09 0.05
C ARG A 124 3.86 13.10 0.15
N ARG A 125 4.67 13.23 -0.92
CA ARG A 125 5.54 14.41 -1.07
C ARG A 125 4.63 15.61 -1.28
N VAL A 126 4.62 16.52 -0.33
CA VAL A 126 4.13 17.88 -0.57
C VAL A 126 5.23 18.51 -1.40
N HIS A 127 5.12 18.43 -2.73
CA HIS A 127 5.90 19.35 -3.54
C HIS A 127 5.36 20.73 -3.19
N GLU A 128 6.23 21.56 -2.63
CA GLU A 128 5.94 22.93 -2.25
C GLU A 128 5.27 23.65 -3.41
N LEU A 129 4.28 24.47 -3.04
CA LEU A 129 3.76 25.59 -3.81
C LEU A 129 4.85 26.66 -4.03
N GLU A 130 6.07 26.28 -4.39
CA GLU A 130 7.11 27.21 -4.80
C GLU A 130 6.96 27.46 -6.30
N GLY A 131 6.32 28.57 -6.66
CA GLY A 131 6.39 29.09 -8.02
C GLY A 131 5.17 29.82 -8.55
N ILE A 132 4.40 30.58 -7.76
CA ILE A 132 3.40 31.50 -8.34
C ILE A 132 3.58 32.97 -7.98
N HIS A 133 4.34 33.35 -6.95
CA HIS A 133 4.65 34.77 -6.68
C HIS A 133 6.12 34.95 -6.29
N GLY A 134 7.00 34.77 -7.27
CA GLY A 134 8.30 35.45 -7.28
C GLY A 134 8.13 36.78 -7.99
N ASP A 135 7.52 37.76 -7.32
CA ASP A 135 7.70 39.16 -7.71
C ASP A 135 8.82 39.73 -6.84
N GLY A 136 9.88 40.19 -7.50
CA GLY A 136 11.13 40.60 -6.89
C GLY A 136 10.99 41.82 -6.00
N ILE A 137 11.97 42.00 -5.10
CA ILE A 137 12.21 43.25 -4.37
C ILE A 137 12.68 44.33 -5.34
#